data_AF-A0A210QW30-F1
#
_entry.id   AF-A0A210QW30-F1
#
_cell.length_a   1.000
_cell.length_b   1.000
_cell.length_c   1.000
_cell.angle_alpha   90.00
_cell.angle_beta   90.00
_cell.angle_gamma   90.00
#
_symmetry.space_group_name_H-M   'P 1'
#
loop_
_entity.id
_entity.type
_entity.pdbx_description
1 polymer ?
#
loop_
_entity_poly.entity_id
_entity_poly.type
_entity_poly.pdbx_seq_one_letter_code
_entity_poly.pdbx_strand_id
1 'polypeptide(L)'
;MEPIKRKLDSGSDNTKNVAKTKKSKTKESHSSELEAKKIKTPEEISIGRFVNGRTDIYPVWQSLLQRWFSESSTEVYIVTPFMDLERLYEICFFMLENQSAANLRAIYVREISNVRVPKKNPPKFIPYWKFGPGYKPDDPEAYGALIRAFLDAFSPKYRSYVKEHVISKLTNPKSTFHGKFAAGVKANSAQVLITSANFQGHHFDHNNYETVCYSTMTKLDFEDRFLNNIQIE
;
A
#
# COMPACT_ATOMS: atom_id res chain seq x y z
N MET A 1 22.79 -2.61 45.37
CA MET A 1 23.21 -3.07 44.02
C MET A 1 24.01 -4.34 44.21
N GLU A 2 23.52 -5.48 43.75
CA GLU A 2 24.24 -6.77 43.77
C GLU A 2 24.39 -7.31 42.35
N PRO A 3 25.54 -7.92 41.98
CA PRO A 3 25.76 -8.46 40.66
C PRO A 3 25.34 -9.94 40.55
N ILE A 4 24.32 -10.21 39.72
CA ILE A 4 23.93 -11.59 39.37
C ILE A 4 24.96 -12.18 38.40
N LYS A 5 25.74 -13.15 38.88
CA LYS A 5 26.64 -13.96 38.03
C LYS A 5 25.82 -15.04 37.30
N ARG A 6 25.89 -15.08 35.96
CA ARG A 6 25.46 -16.24 35.17
C ARG A 6 26.69 -16.96 34.62
N LYS A 7 26.78 -18.27 34.86
CA LYS A 7 27.70 -19.16 34.15
C LYS A 7 27.15 -19.45 32.74
N LEU A 8 28.05 -19.55 31.77
CA LEU A 8 27.80 -20.16 30.47
C LEU A 8 28.73 -21.37 30.38
N ASP A 9 28.16 -22.57 30.31
CA ASP A 9 28.92 -23.80 30.05
C ASP A 9 29.15 -23.99 28.54
N SER A 10 30.18 -24.77 28.21
CA SER A 10 30.84 -24.80 26.91
C SER A 10 30.96 -26.21 26.31
N GLY A 11 30.99 -26.28 24.97
CA GLY A 11 31.26 -27.50 24.17
C GLY A 11 30.08 -28.51 24.15
N SER A 12 30.15 -29.64 23.43
CA SER A 12 30.94 -30.08 22.25
C SER A 12 30.50 -31.53 21.92
N ASP A 13 30.47 -32.04 20.69
CA ASP A 13 30.45 -31.50 19.31
C ASP A 13 29.88 -32.61 18.38
N ASN A 14 29.62 -32.37 17.08
CA ASN A 14 30.04 -33.34 16.05
C ASN A 14 29.91 -32.88 14.59
N THR A 15 30.99 -33.10 13.85
CA THR A 15 31.07 -33.02 12.39
C THR A 15 30.51 -34.27 11.70
N LYS A 16 30.03 -34.13 10.45
CA LYS A 16 30.19 -35.17 9.42
C LYS A 16 30.08 -34.63 8.00
N ASN A 17 31.15 -34.85 7.24
CA ASN A 17 31.27 -34.49 5.82
C ASN A 17 30.43 -35.40 4.92
N VAL A 18 29.82 -34.85 3.87
CA VAL A 18 29.60 -35.57 2.60
C VAL A 18 29.89 -34.62 1.43
N ALA A 19 31.03 -34.83 0.77
CA ALA A 19 31.33 -34.20 -0.51
C ALA A 19 30.76 -35.04 -1.66
N LYS A 20 30.06 -34.42 -2.61
CA LYS A 20 29.85 -34.96 -3.96
C LYS A 20 29.94 -33.86 -5.01
N THR A 21 30.48 -34.24 -6.17
CA THR A 21 31.23 -33.34 -7.06
C THR A 21 30.57 -33.21 -8.43
N LYS A 22 30.60 -31.99 -8.99
CA LYS A 22 30.43 -31.62 -10.41
C LYS A 22 29.23 -32.18 -11.19
N LYS A 23 28.39 -31.24 -11.67
CA LYS A 23 28.11 -31.13 -13.11
C LYS A 23 27.90 -29.68 -13.52
N SER A 24 28.97 -29.06 -14.01
CA SER A 24 28.94 -27.72 -14.61
C SER A 24 28.23 -27.77 -15.96
N LYS A 25 26.98 -27.30 -16.02
CA LYS A 25 26.38 -26.84 -17.29
C LYS A 25 26.51 -25.33 -17.35
N THR A 26 27.35 -24.86 -18.26
CA THR A 26 27.45 -23.45 -18.64
C THR A 26 26.05 -22.99 -19.07
N LYS A 27 25.43 -22.14 -18.26
CA LYS A 27 24.13 -21.56 -18.57
C LYS A 27 24.44 -20.15 -19.07
N GLU A 28 24.25 -19.94 -20.37
CA GLU A 28 24.51 -18.64 -20.98
C GLU A 28 23.74 -17.54 -20.27
N SER A 29 24.46 -16.45 -20.02
CA SER A 29 23.99 -15.31 -19.27
C SER A 29 22.99 -14.50 -20.10
N HIS A 30 21.70 -14.72 -19.88
CA HIS A 30 20.69 -13.67 -20.03
C HIS A 30 20.92 -12.61 -18.94
N SER A 31 22.03 -11.89 -19.08
CA SER A 31 22.44 -10.72 -18.28
C SER A 31 22.21 -9.44 -19.09
N SER A 32 21.07 -9.39 -19.79
CA SER A 32 20.60 -8.25 -20.58
C SER A 32 19.22 -7.83 -20.06
N GLU A 33 18.97 -6.53 -20.02
CA GLU A 33 17.66 -5.91 -19.70
C GLU A 33 17.13 -6.10 -18.26
N LEU A 34 18.00 -5.87 -17.29
CA LEU A 34 17.62 -5.14 -16.08
C LEU A 34 18.50 -3.88 -15.94
N GLU A 35 18.53 -3.07 -17.00
CA GLU A 35 18.77 -1.64 -16.81
C GLU A 35 17.72 -1.15 -15.82
N ALA A 36 18.17 -0.63 -14.68
CA ALA A 36 17.28 -0.07 -13.68
C ALA A 36 16.61 1.17 -14.28
N LYS A 37 15.43 0.97 -14.91
CA LYS A 37 14.62 2.04 -15.47
C LYS A 37 14.46 3.10 -14.40
N LYS A 38 15.12 4.24 -14.63
CA LYS A 38 15.08 5.40 -13.75
C LYS A 38 13.61 5.70 -13.45
N ILE A 39 13.23 5.64 -12.18
CA ILE A 39 11.84 5.89 -11.76
C ILE A 39 11.46 7.26 -12.30
N LYS A 40 10.40 7.32 -13.10
CA LYS A 40 9.95 8.56 -13.73
C LYS A 40 9.62 9.56 -12.64
N THR A 41 10.08 10.79 -12.78
CA THR A 41 9.77 11.81 -11.76
C THR A 41 8.31 12.26 -11.91
N PRO A 42 7.66 12.74 -10.84
CA PRO A 42 6.28 13.24 -10.93
C PRO A 42 6.10 14.33 -12.01
N GLU A 43 7.14 15.12 -12.26
CA GLU A 43 7.16 16.16 -13.28
C GLU A 43 7.08 15.57 -14.71
N GLU A 44 7.67 14.39 -14.95
CA GLU A 44 7.64 13.70 -16.25
C GLU A 44 6.27 13.10 -16.60
N ILE A 45 5.32 13.04 -15.65
CA ILE A 45 3.94 12.58 -15.87
C ILE A 45 2.91 13.71 -15.76
N SER A 46 3.36 14.96 -15.71
CA SER A 46 2.50 16.15 -15.54
C SER A 46 1.51 16.41 -16.69
N ILE A 47 1.84 16.00 -17.91
CA ILE A 47 1.02 16.23 -19.12
C ILE A 47 -0.15 15.23 -19.23
N GLY A 48 -0.21 14.22 -18.35
CA GLY A 48 -1.11 13.08 -18.51
C GLY A 48 -0.50 12.08 -19.51
N ARG A 49 -0.33 10.82 -19.09
CA ARG A 49 0.32 9.77 -19.89
C ARG A 49 -0.38 8.43 -19.74
N PHE A 50 -0.42 7.68 -20.84
CA PHE A 50 -0.79 6.27 -20.85
C PHE A 50 0.47 5.45 -20.55
N VAL A 51 0.46 4.71 -19.45
CA VAL A 51 1.64 3.99 -18.93
C VAL A 51 1.24 2.63 -18.38
N ASN A 52 2.21 1.74 -18.13
CA ASN A 52 1.92 0.42 -17.58
C ASN A 52 1.80 0.51 -16.05
N GLY A 53 0.68 0.01 -15.50
CA GLY A 53 0.34 0.12 -14.08
C GLY A 53 1.42 -0.46 -13.16
N ARG A 54 2.04 -1.58 -13.57
CA ARG A 54 3.12 -2.25 -12.83
C ARG A 54 4.45 -1.55 -12.91
N THR A 55 4.89 -1.15 -14.10
CA THR A 55 6.25 -0.62 -14.28
C THR A 55 6.35 0.89 -14.08
N ASP A 56 5.24 1.61 -14.10
CA ASP A 56 5.22 3.07 -14.09
C ASP A 56 4.34 3.65 -12.97
N ILE A 57 3.07 3.23 -12.84
CA ILE A 57 2.15 3.86 -11.85
C ILE A 57 2.51 3.46 -10.42
N TYR A 58 2.63 2.16 -10.14
CA TYR A 58 2.89 1.68 -8.79
C TYR A 58 4.19 2.25 -8.19
N PRO A 59 5.34 2.28 -8.89
CA PRO A 59 6.55 2.93 -8.37
C PRO A 59 6.41 4.43 -8.11
N VAL A 60 5.69 5.16 -8.97
CA VAL A 60 5.45 6.60 -8.76
C VAL A 60 4.54 6.84 -7.55
N TRP A 61 3.45 6.08 -7.45
CA TRP A 61 2.52 6.12 -6.32
C TRP A 61 3.23 5.82 -4.99
N GLN A 62 4.01 4.74 -4.95
CA GLN A 62 4.78 4.33 -3.78
C GLN A 62 5.77 5.44 -3.36
N SER A 63 6.53 5.97 -4.32
CA SER A 63 7.50 7.04 -4.07
C SER A 63 6.85 8.32 -3.55
N LEU A 64 5.67 8.69 -4.08
CA LEU A 64 4.92 9.86 -3.62
C LEU A 64 4.34 9.66 -2.22
N LEU A 65 3.72 8.52 -1.92
CA LEU A 65 3.22 8.23 -0.57
C LEU A 65 4.34 8.21 0.46
N GLN A 66 5.45 7.52 0.18
CA GLN A 66 6.61 7.49 1.09
C GLN A 66 7.14 8.90 1.37
N ARG A 67 7.28 9.74 0.33
CA ARG A 67 7.70 11.13 0.51
C ARG A 67 6.68 11.92 1.35
N TRP A 68 5.39 11.87 1.01
CA TRP A 68 4.37 12.64 1.72
C TRP A 68 4.24 12.21 3.19
N PHE A 69 4.31 10.92 3.51
CA PHE A 69 4.27 10.45 4.90
C PHE A 69 5.55 10.78 5.70
N SER A 70 6.69 11.00 5.04
CA SER A 70 7.93 11.47 5.69
C SER A 70 7.89 12.97 6.06
N GLU A 71 6.91 13.74 5.55
CA GLU A 71 6.82 15.18 5.71
C GLU A 71 5.68 15.58 6.67
N SER A 72 5.99 15.95 7.93
CA SER A 72 4.99 16.26 8.97
C SER A 72 4.04 17.43 8.68
N SER A 73 4.35 18.24 7.66
CA SER A 73 3.51 19.35 7.18
C SER A 73 2.55 18.95 6.06
N THR A 74 2.55 17.68 5.64
CA THR A 74 1.79 17.18 4.48
C THR A 74 0.64 16.29 4.94
N GLU A 75 -0.59 16.78 4.80
CA GLU A 75 -1.83 16.01 4.92
C GLU A 75 -1.96 15.07 3.71
N VAL A 76 -2.13 13.76 3.95
CA VAL A 76 -2.30 12.76 2.88
C VAL A 76 -3.76 12.38 2.72
N TYR A 77 -4.23 12.40 1.47
CA TYR A 77 -5.57 11.99 1.07
C TYR A 77 -5.46 10.88 0.03
N ILE A 78 -6.27 9.83 0.17
CA ILE A 78 -6.36 8.73 -0.80
C ILE A 78 -7.83 8.56 -1.18
N VAL A 79 -8.12 8.51 -2.48
CA VAL A 79 -9.48 8.41 -3.03
C VAL A 79 -9.48 7.33 -4.10
N THR A 80 -10.28 6.30 -3.91
CA THR A 80 -10.39 5.19 -4.88
C THR A 80 -11.69 4.43 -4.67
N PRO A 81 -12.48 4.10 -5.71
CA PRO A 81 -13.71 3.34 -5.52
C PRO A 81 -13.46 1.98 -4.87
N PHE A 82 -12.36 1.32 -5.29
CA PHE A 82 -12.00 -0.03 -4.84
C PHE A 82 -10.57 -0.06 -4.31
N MET A 83 -10.38 -0.66 -3.14
CA MET A 83 -9.08 -0.95 -2.55
C MET A 83 -8.98 -2.44 -2.21
N ASP A 84 -7.77 -3.00 -2.17
CA ASP A 84 -7.54 -4.30 -1.54
C ASP A 84 -6.76 -4.19 -0.22
N LEU A 85 -6.78 -5.28 0.57
CA LEU A 85 -6.06 -5.34 1.83
C LEU A 85 -4.53 -5.26 1.68
N GLU A 86 -3.96 -5.51 0.51
CA GLU A 86 -2.52 -5.43 0.28
C GLU A 86 -2.07 -3.96 0.17
N ARG A 87 -2.75 -3.17 -0.67
CA ARG A 87 -2.50 -1.72 -0.77
C ARG A 87 -2.83 -0.99 0.54
N LEU A 88 -3.86 -1.45 1.27
CA LEU A 88 -4.13 -0.93 2.63
C LEU A 88 -3.01 -1.28 3.62
N TYR A 89 -2.43 -2.50 3.54
CA TYR A 89 -1.31 -2.92 4.38
C TYR A 89 -0.05 -2.09 4.12
N GLU A 90 0.22 -1.73 2.87
CA GLU A 90 1.34 -0.85 2.50
C GLU A 90 1.17 0.58 3.04
N ILE A 91 -0.05 1.13 2.99
CA ILE A 91 -0.35 2.42 3.62
C ILE A 91 -0.07 2.35 5.13
N CYS A 92 -0.50 1.27 5.81
CA CYS A 92 -0.16 1.03 7.21
C CYS A 92 1.36 0.94 7.44
N PHE A 93 2.11 0.33 6.52
CA PHE A 93 3.56 0.22 6.62
C PHE A 93 4.25 1.58 6.51
N PHE A 94 3.91 2.41 5.52
CA PHE A 94 4.50 3.76 5.38
C PHE A 94 4.17 4.66 6.59
N MET A 95 2.96 4.55 7.14
CA MET A 95 2.57 5.22 8.39
C MET A 95 3.41 4.71 9.58
N LEU A 96 3.64 3.40 9.69
CA LEU A 96 4.44 2.79 10.76
C LEU A 96 5.95 3.08 10.64
N GLU A 97 6.48 3.29 9.44
CA GLU A 97 7.87 3.76 9.24
C GLU A 97 8.04 5.23 9.67
N ASN A 98 6.99 6.05 9.49
CA ASN A 98 7.04 7.50 9.69
C ASN A 98 6.15 7.99 10.85
N GLN A 99 6.02 7.22 11.94
CA GLN A 99 5.02 7.43 13.01
C GLN A 99 4.94 8.86 13.60
N SER A 100 6.05 9.59 13.61
CA SER A 100 6.14 10.97 14.14
C SER A 100 5.81 12.07 13.11
N ALA A 101 5.69 11.73 11.83
CA ALA A 101 5.46 12.66 10.72
C ALA A 101 4.20 12.34 9.92
N ALA A 102 3.82 11.07 9.80
CA ALA A 102 2.79 10.62 8.88
C ALA A 102 1.39 11.14 9.26
N ASN A 103 0.83 12.00 8.40
CA ASN A 103 -0.45 12.68 8.62
C ASN A 103 -1.50 12.23 7.58
N LEU A 104 -1.97 10.98 7.70
CA LEU A 104 -3.10 10.50 6.90
C LEU A 104 -4.40 11.20 7.34
N ARG A 105 -4.96 12.01 6.45
CA ARG A 105 -6.18 12.78 6.72
C ARG A 105 -7.44 11.97 6.45
N ALA A 106 -7.51 11.30 5.29
CA ALA A 106 -8.65 10.49 4.89
C ALA A 106 -8.28 9.44 3.81
N ILE A 107 -8.96 8.29 3.86
CA ILE A 107 -9.04 7.31 2.77
C ILE A 107 -10.51 7.17 2.39
N TYR A 108 -10.88 7.65 1.21
CA TYR A 108 -12.22 7.48 0.66
C TYR A 108 -12.26 6.22 -0.19
N VAL A 109 -13.06 5.25 0.24
CA VAL A 109 -13.19 3.95 -0.42
C VAL A 109 -14.62 3.44 -0.33
N ARG A 110 -15.18 2.96 -1.45
CA ARG A 110 -16.53 2.37 -1.48
C ARG A 110 -16.51 0.91 -1.07
N GLU A 111 -15.49 0.19 -1.50
CA GLU A 111 -15.33 -1.24 -1.23
C GLU A 111 -13.87 -1.60 -0.95
N ILE A 112 -13.64 -2.26 0.18
CA ILE A 112 -12.36 -2.90 0.53
C ILE A 112 -12.50 -4.40 0.30
N SER A 113 -11.59 -4.95 -0.50
CA SER A 113 -11.66 -6.32 -1.00
C SER A 113 -10.48 -7.17 -0.50
N ASN A 114 -10.71 -8.46 -0.23
CA ASN A 114 -9.67 -9.42 0.19
C ASN A 114 -9.09 -10.17 -1.03
N VAL A 115 -8.89 -9.48 -2.15
CA VAL A 115 -8.50 -10.13 -3.42
C VAL A 115 -7.00 -10.36 -3.46
N ARG A 116 -6.61 -11.64 -3.45
CA ARG A 116 -5.32 -12.11 -3.96
C ARG A 116 -5.50 -13.44 -4.68
N VAL A 117 -5.24 -13.47 -5.98
CA VAL A 117 -5.06 -14.72 -6.75
C VAL A 117 -4.21 -14.41 -7.99
N PRO A 118 -3.22 -15.26 -8.38
CA PRO A 118 -2.70 -16.48 -7.76
C PRO A 118 -1.28 -16.23 -7.14
N LYS A 119 -0.32 -17.15 -6.90
CA LYS A 119 -0.17 -18.63 -6.95
C LYS A 119 1.00 -19.03 -6.00
N LYS A 120 0.94 -20.21 -5.36
CA LYS A 120 2.01 -20.88 -4.57
C LYS A 120 2.57 -20.11 -3.34
N ASN A 121 2.11 -20.52 -2.15
CA ASN A 121 2.60 -20.11 -0.81
C ASN A 121 2.38 -18.63 -0.41
N PRO A 122 1.13 -18.15 -0.31
CA PRO A 122 0.87 -16.93 0.46
C PRO A 122 1.20 -17.16 1.96
N PRO A 123 1.49 -16.10 2.74
CA PRO A 123 1.38 -16.18 4.20
C PRO A 123 -0.03 -16.63 4.61
N LYS A 124 -0.21 -17.11 5.85
CA LYS A 124 -1.50 -17.61 6.38
C LYS A 124 -2.54 -16.49 6.59
N PHE A 125 -2.94 -15.83 5.52
CA PHE A 125 -4.04 -14.87 5.49
C PHE A 125 -5.38 -15.61 5.33
N ILE A 126 -6.43 -15.12 5.99
CA ILE A 126 -7.73 -15.78 5.97
C ILE A 126 -8.35 -15.63 4.57
N PRO A 127 -8.60 -16.73 3.85
CA PRO A 127 -9.05 -16.65 2.47
C PRO A 127 -10.54 -16.28 2.38
N TYR A 128 -10.86 -15.47 1.38
CA TYR A 128 -12.18 -14.88 1.13
C TYR A 128 -13.34 -15.90 1.11
N TRP A 129 -13.11 -17.15 0.69
CA TRP A 129 -14.16 -18.18 0.66
C TRP A 129 -14.73 -18.57 2.04
N LYS A 130 -14.12 -18.14 3.16
CA LYS A 130 -14.76 -18.23 4.49
C LYS A 130 -15.95 -17.28 4.68
N PHE A 131 -16.08 -16.23 3.86
CA PHE A 131 -17.21 -15.29 3.88
C PHE A 131 -18.30 -15.63 2.85
N GLY A 132 -18.08 -16.66 2.02
CA GLY A 132 -19.08 -17.26 1.14
C GLY A 132 -19.50 -16.44 -0.10
N PRO A 133 -20.18 -17.08 -1.07
CA PRO A 133 -20.87 -16.39 -2.15
C PRO A 133 -22.13 -15.73 -1.58
N GLY A 134 -21.95 -14.52 -1.03
CA GLY A 134 -22.98 -13.81 -0.27
C GLY A 134 -22.47 -12.57 0.45
N TYR A 135 -21.15 -12.35 0.51
CA TYR A 135 -20.58 -11.09 0.99
C TYR A 135 -21.20 -9.88 0.27
N LYS A 136 -21.84 -9.05 1.06
CA LYS A 136 -22.42 -7.78 0.68
C LYS A 136 -21.50 -6.68 1.21
N PRO A 137 -20.94 -5.79 0.37
CA PRO A 137 -20.14 -4.65 0.84
C PRO A 137 -20.92 -3.72 1.79
N ASP A 138 -22.25 -3.75 1.69
CA ASP A 138 -23.23 -3.08 2.54
C ASP A 138 -23.49 -3.76 3.91
N ASP A 139 -22.93 -4.94 4.20
CA ASP A 139 -23.04 -5.61 5.50
C ASP A 139 -22.00 -5.08 6.52
N PRO A 140 -22.42 -4.35 7.58
CA PRO A 140 -21.51 -3.80 8.57
C PRO A 140 -20.83 -4.87 9.44
N GLU A 141 -21.45 -6.03 9.63
CA GLU A 141 -20.87 -7.12 10.42
C GLU A 141 -19.71 -7.77 9.63
N ALA A 142 -19.93 -8.05 8.35
CA ALA A 142 -18.92 -8.61 7.47
C ALA A 142 -17.75 -7.64 7.24
N TYR A 143 -18.02 -6.35 7.03
CA TYR A 143 -16.97 -5.32 6.99
C TYR A 143 -16.21 -5.23 8.32
N GLY A 144 -16.92 -5.24 9.45
CA GLY A 144 -16.30 -5.28 10.78
C GLY A 144 -15.41 -6.51 10.99
N ALA A 145 -15.82 -7.68 10.49
CA ALA A 145 -15.04 -8.91 10.55
C ALA A 145 -13.77 -8.84 9.69
N LEU A 146 -13.87 -8.26 8.48
CA LEU A 146 -12.74 -8.01 7.59
C LEU A 146 -11.69 -7.11 8.25
N ILE A 147 -12.13 -5.99 8.84
CA ILE A 147 -11.25 -5.04 9.53
C ILE A 147 -10.62 -5.65 10.79
N ARG A 148 -11.36 -6.47 11.56
CA ARG A 148 -10.78 -7.24 12.69
C ARG A 148 -9.68 -8.18 12.22
N ALA A 149 -9.94 -8.98 11.17
CA ALA A 149 -8.96 -9.91 10.60
C ALA A 149 -7.72 -9.20 10.04
N PHE A 150 -7.89 -8.02 9.42
CA PHE A 150 -6.80 -7.17 8.97
C PHE A 150 -5.94 -6.66 10.14
N LEU A 151 -6.57 -6.12 11.20
CA LEU A 151 -5.87 -5.69 12.41
C LEU A 151 -5.16 -6.85 13.10
N ASP A 152 -5.72 -8.07 13.06
CA ASP A 152 -5.10 -9.25 13.65
C ASP A 152 -3.76 -9.63 12.99
N ALA A 153 -3.51 -9.24 11.74
CA ALA A 153 -2.24 -9.42 11.06
C ALA A 153 -1.10 -8.55 11.62
N PHE A 154 -1.41 -7.49 12.38
CA PHE A 154 -0.42 -6.65 13.05
C PHE A 154 -0.10 -7.16 14.46
N SER A 155 1.13 -6.95 14.91
CA SER A 155 1.51 -7.27 16.30
C SER A 155 0.74 -6.38 17.28
N PRO A 156 0.44 -6.84 18.52
CA PRO A 156 -0.36 -6.08 19.48
C PRO A 156 0.12 -4.64 19.71
N LYS A 157 1.44 -4.41 19.65
CA LYS A 157 2.07 -3.08 19.73
C LYS A 157 1.56 -2.10 18.65
N TYR A 158 1.36 -2.57 17.43
CA TYR A 158 0.99 -1.72 16.29
C TYR A 158 -0.52 -1.66 16.02
N ARG A 159 -1.31 -2.58 16.58
CA ARG A 159 -2.78 -2.63 16.38
C ARG A 159 -3.48 -1.34 16.77
N SER A 160 -3.15 -0.76 17.93
CA SER A 160 -3.75 0.51 18.38
C SER A 160 -3.42 1.64 17.41
N TYR A 161 -2.15 1.78 17.03
CA TYR A 161 -1.68 2.79 16.08
C TYR A 161 -2.38 2.67 14.71
N VAL A 162 -2.41 1.46 14.12
CA VAL A 162 -3.09 1.22 12.84
C VAL A 162 -4.59 1.49 12.93
N LYS A 163 -5.23 1.10 14.03
CA LYS A 163 -6.66 1.38 14.26
C LYS A 163 -6.94 2.88 14.34
N GLU A 164 -6.12 3.63 15.08
CA GLU A 164 -6.30 5.05 15.34
C GLU A 164 -5.90 5.93 14.15
N HIS A 165 -4.78 5.64 13.48
CA HIS A 165 -4.22 6.51 12.44
C HIS A 165 -4.56 6.10 11.00
N VAL A 166 -5.03 4.86 10.77
CA VAL A 166 -5.42 4.38 9.43
C VAL A 166 -6.88 3.96 9.37
N ILE A 167 -7.32 3.02 10.21
CA ILE A 167 -8.70 2.51 10.14
C ILE A 167 -9.72 3.59 10.47
N SER A 168 -9.45 4.48 11.43
CA SER A 168 -10.33 5.63 11.72
C SER A 168 -10.46 6.63 10.56
N LYS A 169 -9.56 6.56 9.56
CA LYS A 169 -9.53 7.44 8.39
C LYS A 169 -10.22 6.83 7.17
N LEU A 170 -10.60 5.55 7.23
CA LEU A 170 -11.43 4.90 6.22
C LEU A 170 -12.83 5.50 6.26
N THR A 171 -13.16 6.26 5.22
CA THR A 171 -14.48 6.86 5.01
C THR A 171 -15.15 6.13 3.86
N ASN A 172 -16.36 5.62 4.11
CA ASN A 172 -17.23 5.06 3.08
C ASN A 172 -18.28 6.13 2.70
N PRO A 173 -18.04 6.95 1.67
CA PRO A 173 -18.98 8.00 1.29
C PRO A 173 -20.26 7.39 0.71
N LYS A 174 -21.41 7.97 1.06
CA LYS A 174 -22.74 7.50 0.61
C LYS A 174 -22.94 7.63 -0.91
N SER A 175 -22.21 8.53 -1.56
CA SER A 175 -22.33 8.82 -2.99
C SER A 175 -21.43 7.92 -3.85
N THR A 176 -21.92 7.58 -5.05
CA THR A 176 -21.12 6.82 -6.02
C THR A 176 -20.07 7.72 -6.68
N PHE A 177 -18.89 7.82 -6.07
CA PHE A 177 -17.74 8.44 -6.71
C PHE A 177 -16.96 7.45 -7.61
N HIS A 178 -16.28 8.00 -8.62
CA HIS A 178 -15.40 7.29 -9.55
C HIS A 178 -13.97 7.86 -9.61
N GLY A 179 -13.72 8.96 -8.91
CA GLY A 179 -12.41 9.60 -8.80
C GLY A 179 -11.38 8.67 -8.19
N LYS A 180 -10.16 8.69 -8.73
CA LYS A 180 -9.04 7.84 -8.33
C LYS A 180 -7.78 8.70 -8.26
N PHE A 181 -7.37 9.04 -7.05
CA PHE A 181 -6.19 9.86 -6.84
C PHE A 181 -5.58 9.64 -5.45
N ALA A 182 -4.31 10.02 -5.31
CA ALA A 182 -3.70 10.32 -4.02
C ALA A 182 -3.17 11.75 -4.04
N ALA A 183 -3.24 12.44 -2.90
CA ALA A 183 -2.75 13.81 -2.77
C ALA A 183 -1.95 14.01 -1.49
N GLY A 184 -0.88 14.79 -1.59
CA GLY A 184 -0.17 15.38 -0.47
C GLY A 184 -0.43 16.89 -0.43
N VAL A 185 -1.01 17.37 0.67
CA VAL A 185 -1.51 18.74 0.83
C VAL A 185 -0.75 19.44 1.95
N LYS A 186 -0.16 20.59 1.64
CA LYS A 186 0.47 21.51 2.59
C LYS A 186 -0.42 22.75 2.75
N ALA A 187 -0.03 23.65 3.66
CA ALA A 187 -0.77 24.86 4.00
C ALA A 187 -1.38 25.61 2.79
N ASN A 188 -0.60 25.85 1.73
CA ASN A 188 -1.01 26.64 0.57
C ASN A 188 -1.01 25.87 -0.76
N SER A 189 -0.60 24.60 -0.78
CA SER A 189 -0.36 23.84 -2.02
C SER A 189 -0.72 22.37 -1.90
N ALA A 190 -1.22 21.79 -2.99
CA ALA A 190 -1.52 20.37 -3.12
C ALA A 190 -0.73 19.76 -4.29
N GLN A 191 -0.26 18.54 -4.10
CA GLN A 191 0.33 17.68 -5.12
C GLN A 191 -0.60 16.50 -5.31
N VAL A 192 -1.14 16.30 -6.52
CA VAL A 192 -2.21 15.32 -6.79
C VAL A 192 -1.77 14.37 -7.89
N LEU A 193 -1.75 13.07 -7.60
CA LEU A 193 -1.57 12.00 -8.56
C LEU A 193 -2.95 11.43 -8.92
N ILE A 194 -3.44 11.72 -10.12
CA ILE A 194 -4.71 11.22 -10.67
C ILE A 194 -4.42 10.00 -11.55
N THR A 195 -5.27 8.97 -11.50
CA THR A 195 -5.10 7.77 -12.34
C THR A 195 -6.43 7.13 -12.76
N SER A 196 -6.45 6.30 -13.80
CA SER A 196 -7.55 5.38 -14.09
C SER A 196 -7.53 4.10 -13.22
N ALA A 197 -6.38 3.75 -12.62
CA ALA A 197 -6.19 2.55 -11.83
C ALA A 197 -6.89 2.62 -10.45
N ASN A 198 -7.58 1.55 -10.05
CA ASN A 198 -8.01 1.40 -8.65
C ASN A 198 -6.84 0.94 -7.78
N PHE A 199 -6.96 1.07 -6.45
CA PHE A 199 -5.90 0.67 -5.52
C PHE A 199 -5.96 -0.84 -5.25
N GLN A 200 -5.82 -1.63 -6.31
CA GLN A 200 -5.91 -3.08 -6.27
C GLN A 200 -4.75 -3.69 -7.06
N GLY A 201 -4.17 -4.78 -6.56
CA GLY A 201 -3.02 -5.47 -7.14
C GLY A 201 -3.22 -5.83 -8.61
N HIS A 202 -4.42 -6.18 -9.05
CA HIS A 202 -4.63 -6.49 -10.47
C HIS A 202 -4.29 -5.33 -11.44
N HIS A 203 -4.43 -4.06 -11.02
CA HIS A 203 -3.98 -2.88 -11.79
C HIS A 203 -2.45 -2.67 -11.76
N PHE A 204 -1.74 -3.22 -10.77
CA PHE A 204 -0.31 -2.98 -10.50
C PHE A 204 0.59 -4.21 -10.67
N ASP A 205 0.02 -5.41 -10.82
CA ASP A 205 0.77 -6.67 -10.90
C ASP A 205 0.84 -7.23 -12.33
N HIS A 206 0.00 -6.69 -13.23
CA HIS A 206 -0.14 -7.11 -14.62
C HIS A 206 0.27 -5.99 -15.58
N ASN A 207 0.41 -6.32 -16.87
CA ASN A 207 0.63 -5.34 -17.95
C ASN A 207 -0.68 -4.63 -18.33
N ASN A 208 -1.37 -4.07 -17.34
CA ASN A 208 -2.50 -3.18 -17.56
C ASN A 208 -1.96 -1.81 -17.93
N TYR A 209 -2.58 -1.17 -18.91
CA TYR A 209 -2.24 0.20 -19.28
C TYR A 209 -3.30 1.15 -18.75
N GLU A 210 -2.83 2.22 -18.15
CA GLU A 210 -3.62 3.10 -17.30
C GLU A 210 -3.20 4.54 -17.60
N THR A 211 -4.13 5.49 -17.51
CA THR A 211 -3.81 6.91 -17.53
C THR A 211 -3.29 7.33 -16.16
N VAL A 212 -2.24 8.14 -16.16
CA VAL A 212 -1.71 8.79 -14.96
C VAL A 212 -1.45 10.27 -15.27
N CYS A 213 -1.79 11.15 -14.35
CA CYS A 213 -1.53 12.58 -14.43
C CYS A 213 -1.07 13.09 -13.06
N TYR A 214 -0.02 13.89 -13.01
CA TYR A 214 0.43 14.56 -11.80
C TYR A 214 0.20 16.07 -11.92
N SER A 215 -0.41 16.68 -10.90
CA SER A 215 -0.71 18.11 -10.91
C SER A 215 -0.32 18.76 -9.60
N THR A 216 0.13 20.01 -9.69
CA THR A 216 0.35 20.90 -8.55
C THR A 216 -0.66 22.03 -8.60
N MET A 217 -1.37 22.29 -7.51
CA MET A 217 -2.40 23.33 -7.43
C MET A 217 -2.42 23.98 -6.04
N THR A 218 -3.25 25.01 -5.82
CA THR A 218 -3.45 25.56 -4.48
C THR A 218 -4.21 24.58 -3.59
N LYS A 219 -4.13 24.73 -2.25
CA LYS A 219 -4.96 23.92 -1.34
C LYS A 219 -6.46 24.15 -1.62
N LEU A 220 -6.86 25.39 -1.87
CA LEU A 220 -8.24 25.76 -2.19
C LEU A 220 -8.75 25.11 -3.48
N ASP A 221 -7.95 25.12 -4.56
CA ASP A 221 -8.29 24.42 -5.81
C ASP A 221 -8.47 22.92 -5.63
N PHE A 222 -7.65 22.31 -4.76
CA PHE A 222 -7.75 20.88 -4.46
C PHE A 222 -9.04 20.57 -3.69
N GLU A 223 -9.35 21.35 -2.65
CA GLU A 223 -10.57 21.18 -1.86
C GLU A 223 -11.83 21.36 -2.71
N ASP A 224 -11.88 22.42 -3.52
CA ASP A 224 -13.00 22.72 -4.42
C ASP A 224 -13.22 21.66 -5.50
N ARG A 225 -12.16 21.30 -6.23
CA ARG A 225 -12.28 20.41 -7.40
C ARG A 225 -12.39 18.94 -7.01
N PHE A 226 -11.74 18.51 -5.92
CA PHE A 226 -11.62 17.09 -5.58
C PHE A 226 -12.41 16.69 -4.33
N LEU A 227 -12.37 17.47 -3.24
CA LEU A 227 -12.99 17.04 -1.99
C LEU A 227 -14.48 17.38 -1.91
N ASN A 228 -14.88 18.59 -2.32
CA ASN A 228 -16.29 19.01 -2.29
C ASN A 228 -17.21 18.13 -3.14
N ASN A 229 -16.65 17.47 -4.17
CA ASN A 229 -17.37 16.54 -5.05
C ASN A 229 -17.46 15.11 -4.50
N ILE A 230 -16.76 14.78 -3.41
CA ILE A 230 -16.89 13.50 -2.70
C ILE A 230 -17.88 13.73 -1.55
N GLN A 231 -19.18 13.57 -1.81
CA GLN A 231 -20.21 13.86 -0.81
C GLN A 231 -20.08 12.93 0.40
N ILE A 232 -19.74 13.52 1.55
CA ILE A 232 -19.74 12.89 2.87
C ILE A 232 -20.98 13.40 3.64
N GLU A 233 -22.15 12.85 3.32
CA GLU A 233 -23.35 13.00 4.15
C GLU A 233 -23.42 11.89 5.21
#